data_AF-A0A7W5YEZ0-F1
#
_entry.id   AF-A0A7W5YEZ0-F1
#
_cell.length_a   1.000
_cell.length_b   1.000
_cell.length_c   1.000
_cell.angle_alpha   90.00
_cell.angle_beta   90.00
_cell.angle_gamma   90.00
#
_symmetry.space_group_name_H-M   'P 1'
#
loop_
_entity.id
_entity.type
_entity.pdbx_description
1 polymer ?
#
loop_
_entity_poly.entity_id
_entity_poly.type
_entity_poly.pdbx_seq_one_letter_code
_entity_poly.pdbx_strand_id
1 'polypeptide(L)'
;MEIDFFFESSDHLRYENGEIVAGPHPAGASRAVKVEPNINGCSGYNVNGGEGYIVTIYNMDGVLPIWQNNVQMSPKPMRVVSQSADKIVLRGYPVQAMSPFGWVDFDGQDYGLTIYIKNEEVEKCVLHLHDRKVDIEYLR
;
A
#
# COMPACT_ATOMS: atom_id res chain seq x y z
N MET A 1 -11.09 2.92 -15.00
CA MET A 1 -10.30 1.68 -14.94
C MET A 1 -10.50 1.11 -13.55
N GLU A 2 -10.95 -0.14 -13.46
CA GLU A 2 -10.99 -0.84 -12.17
C GLU A 2 -9.56 -1.28 -11.85
N ILE A 3 -9.02 -0.84 -10.71
CA ILE A 3 -7.65 -1.13 -10.28
C ILE A 3 -7.72 -2.35 -9.37
N ASP A 4 -7.33 -3.50 -9.91
CA ASP A 4 -7.23 -4.75 -9.16
C ASP A 4 -5.96 -5.47 -9.62
N PHE A 5 -4.94 -5.51 -8.77
CA PHE A 5 -3.68 -6.17 -9.10
C PHE A 5 -2.91 -6.65 -7.87
N PHE A 6 -1.98 -7.56 -8.14
CA PHE A 6 -0.95 -8.04 -7.22
C PHE A 6 0.42 -7.84 -7.86
N PHE A 7 1.25 -6.97 -7.29
CA PHE A 7 2.56 -6.60 -7.81
C PHE A 7 3.64 -7.15 -6.90
N GLU A 8 4.46 -8.06 -7.42
CA GLU A 8 5.61 -8.61 -6.71
C GLU A 8 6.87 -7.76 -6.96
N SER A 9 7.63 -7.56 -5.90
CA SER A 9 8.83 -6.73 -5.85
C SER A 9 9.93 -7.56 -5.20
N SER A 10 11.03 -7.80 -5.89
CA SER A 10 12.15 -8.60 -5.35
C SER A 10 12.93 -7.86 -4.25
N ASP A 11 12.82 -6.53 -4.22
CA ASP A 11 13.47 -5.66 -3.27
C ASP A 11 12.65 -4.37 -3.04
N HIS A 12 13.11 -3.49 -2.17
CA HIS A 12 12.56 -2.14 -2.04
C HIS A 12 13.65 -1.12 -1.65
N LEU A 13 13.46 0.12 -2.07
CA LEU A 13 14.27 1.26 -1.65
C LEU A 13 13.45 2.11 -0.68
N ARG A 14 14.04 2.48 0.45
CA ARG A 14 13.40 3.36 1.42
C ARG A 14 14.09 4.71 1.41
N TYR A 15 13.27 5.75 1.27
CA TYR A 15 13.68 7.14 1.34
C TYR A 15 13.11 7.77 2.61
N GLU A 16 13.92 8.56 3.29
CA GLU A 16 13.50 9.44 4.38
C GLU A 16 13.95 10.86 4.06
N ASN A 17 13.02 11.81 4.04
CA ASN A 17 13.29 13.19 3.61
C ASN A 17 13.92 13.28 2.20
N GLY A 18 13.63 12.31 1.32
CA GLY A 18 14.17 12.23 -0.04
C GLY A 18 15.56 11.60 -0.14
N GLU A 19 16.19 11.23 0.98
CA GLU A 19 17.47 10.53 0.98
C GLU A 19 17.27 9.02 1.14
N ILE A 20 18.03 8.22 0.40
CA ILE A 20 17.99 6.78 0.53
C ILE A 20 18.60 6.33 1.87
N VAL A 21 17.85 5.56 2.66
CA VAL A 21 18.27 5.06 3.97
C VAL A 21 18.27 3.54 4.08
N ALA A 22 17.58 2.85 3.17
CA ALA A 22 17.62 1.40 3.07
C ALA A 22 17.41 0.93 1.62
N GLY A 23 17.96 -0.24 1.31
CA GLY A 23 18.02 -0.79 -0.04
C GLY A 23 19.12 -0.16 -0.92
N PRO A 24 19.47 -0.80 -2.04
CA PRO A 24 19.06 -2.16 -2.40
C PRO A 24 19.66 -3.19 -1.43
N HIS A 25 18.92 -4.27 -1.17
CA HIS A 25 19.31 -5.33 -0.24
C HIS A 25 20.03 -6.44 -1.02
N PRO A 26 21.31 -6.75 -0.72
CA PRO A 26 22.07 -7.75 -1.48
C PRO A 26 21.45 -9.16 -1.51
N ALA A 27 20.67 -9.51 -0.48
CA ALA A 27 19.96 -10.78 -0.39
C ALA A 27 18.49 -10.69 -0.86
N GLY A 28 18.07 -9.55 -1.40
CA GLY A 28 16.67 -9.20 -1.64
C GLY A 28 15.92 -8.85 -0.35
N ALA A 29 14.73 -8.29 -0.54
CA ALA A 29 13.77 -8.02 0.53
C ALA A 29 12.37 -8.04 -0.09
N SER A 30 11.89 -9.24 -0.39
CA SER A 30 10.77 -9.45 -1.31
C SER A 30 9.47 -8.97 -0.68
N ARG A 31 8.71 -8.17 -1.42
CA ARG A 31 7.42 -7.61 -1.01
C ARG A 31 6.39 -7.79 -2.12
N ALA A 32 5.11 -7.74 -1.75
CA ALA A 32 4.06 -7.61 -2.73
C ALA A 32 3.10 -6.48 -2.36
N VAL A 33 2.66 -5.72 -3.35
CA VAL A 33 1.64 -4.68 -3.24
C VAL A 33 0.37 -5.21 -3.87
N LYS A 34 -0.71 -5.31 -3.07
CA LYS A 34 -2.04 -5.62 -3.58
C LYS A 34 -2.91 -4.39 -3.48
N VAL A 35 -3.61 -4.08 -4.56
CA VAL A 35 -4.65 -3.07 -4.62
C VAL A 35 -5.90 -3.74 -5.14
N GLU A 36 -6.98 -3.70 -4.37
CA GLU A 36 -8.25 -4.30 -4.74
C GLU A 36 -9.41 -3.34 -4.45
N PRO A 37 -10.52 -3.38 -5.21
CA PRO A 37 -11.70 -2.59 -4.90
C PRO A 37 -12.21 -2.89 -3.48
N ASN A 38 -12.61 -1.84 -2.76
CA ASN A 38 -13.22 -2.01 -1.44
C ASN A 38 -14.67 -2.51 -1.58
N ILE A 39 -14.87 -3.82 -1.74
CA ILE A 39 -16.21 -4.41 -1.95
C ILE A 39 -16.96 -4.60 -0.63
N ASN A 40 -16.27 -5.02 0.44
CA ASN A 40 -16.89 -5.47 1.70
C ASN A 40 -16.50 -4.63 2.93
N GLY A 41 -15.85 -3.48 2.74
CA GLY A 41 -15.23 -2.72 3.81
C GLY A 41 -13.78 -3.15 4.05
N CYS A 42 -13.12 -2.50 5.01
CA CYS A 42 -11.74 -2.79 5.38
C CYS A 42 -11.67 -3.28 6.83
N SER A 43 -11.23 -4.53 7.04
CA SER A 43 -11.09 -5.08 8.40
C SER A 43 -10.18 -4.18 9.26
N GLY A 44 -10.61 -3.94 10.51
CA GLY A 44 -9.93 -3.03 11.42
C GLY A 44 -10.31 -1.56 11.25
N TYR A 45 -11.17 -1.22 10.29
CA TYR A 45 -11.63 0.15 10.06
C TYR A 45 -13.16 0.24 9.96
N ASN A 46 -13.71 1.36 10.41
CA ASN A 46 -15.13 1.67 10.29
C ASN A 46 -15.40 2.28 8.91
N VAL A 47 -15.39 1.42 7.89
CA VAL A 47 -15.62 1.80 6.48
C VAL A 47 -16.48 0.76 5.82
N ASN A 48 -17.52 1.24 5.12
CA ASN A 48 -18.39 0.39 4.32
C ASN A 48 -17.73 0.02 3.00
N GLY A 49 -18.20 -1.08 2.40
CA GLY A 49 -17.86 -1.44 1.03
C GLY A 49 -18.53 -0.51 0.02
N GLY A 50 -18.05 -0.58 -1.22
CA GLY A 50 -18.55 0.15 -2.38
C GLY A 50 -17.75 1.39 -2.76
N GLU A 51 -16.75 1.79 -1.99
CA GLU A 51 -15.97 3.00 -2.28
C GLU A 51 -14.47 2.84 -2.06
N GLY A 52 -13.71 3.22 -3.09
CA GLY A 52 -12.26 3.25 -3.06
C GLY A 52 -11.63 1.86 -3.18
N TYR A 53 -10.40 1.76 -2.69
CA TYR A 53 -9.53 0.60 -2.83
C TYR A 53 -8.92 0.25 -1.48
N ILE A 54 -8.58 -1.02 -1.29
CA ILE A 54 -7.81 -1.51 -0.17
C ILE A 54 -6.40 -1.78 -0.65
N VAL A 55 -5.42 -1.15 0.00
CA VAL A 55 -3.99 -1.34 -0.28
C VAL A 55 -3.38 -2.21 0.81
N THR A 56 -2.75 -3.31 0.43
CA THR A 56 -2.07 -4.24 1.34
C THR A 56 -0.64 -4.47 0.90
N ILE A 57 0.29 -4.48 1.84
CA ILE A 57 1.71 -4.81 1.61
C ILE A 57 2.01 -6.14 2.30
N TYR A 58 2.50 -7.11 1.54
CA TYR A 58 2.93 -8.41 2.03
C TYR A 58 4.45 -8.48 2.11
N ASN A 59 4.95 -9.09 3.18
CA ASN A 59 6.29 -9.62 3.26
C ASN A 59 6.34 -10.99 2.57
N MET A 60 7.19 -11.14 1.56
CA MET A 60 7.32 -12.39 0.81
C MET A 60 8.56 -13.20 1.23
N ASP A 61 9.35 -12.68 2.19
CA ASP A 61 10.52 -13.37 2.74
C ASP A 61 10.09 -14.41 3.80
N GLY A 62 10.76 -15.57 3.82
CA GLY A 62 10.55 -16.64 4.81
C GLY A 62 9.59 -17.75 4.37
N VAL A 63 9.28 -18.69 5.28
CA VAL A 63 8.31 -19.77 5.01
C VAL A 63 6.91 -19.17 5.06
N LEU A 64 6.32 -18.93 3.90
CA LEU A 64 4.93 -18.45 3.76
C LEU A 64 3.98 -19.53 4.33
N PRO A 65 3.27 -19.30 5.46
CA PRO A 65 2.14 -20.14 5.79
C PRO A 65 1.10 -19.92 4.70
N ILE A 66 0.45 -20.99 4.26
CA ILE A 66 -0.67 -20.92 3.33
C ILE A 66 -1.76 -20.10 4.04
N TRP A 67 -1.86 -18.81 3.68
CA TRP A 67 -2.78 -17.77 4.12
C TRP A 67 -2.39 -16.87 5.33
N GLN A 68 -2.50 -15.56 5.07
CA GLN A 68 -2.72 -14.42 6.00
C GLN A 68 -1.58 -13.86 6.87
N ASN A 69 -0.52 -14.60 7.18
CA ASN A 69 0.39 -14.17 8.27
C ASN A 69 1.57 -13.28 7.88
N ASN A 70 1.70 -12.88 6.62
CA ASN A 70 2.84 -12.04 6.19
C ASN A 70 2.45 -10.61 5.82
N VAL A 71 1.27 -10.16 6.25
CA VAL A 71 0.88 -8.76 6.09
C VAL A 71 1.88 -7.89 6.88
N GLN A 72 2.72 -7.13 6.15
CA GLN A 72 3.73 -6.27 6.76
C GLN A 72 3.10 -4.99 7.31
N MET A 73 2.02 -4.53 6.68
CA MET A 73 1.22 -3.37 7.09
C MET A 73 -0.25 -3.74 7.03
N SER A 74 -1.01 -3.41 8.08
CA SER A 74 -2.47 -3.58 8.06
C SER A 74 -3.07 -2.92 6.81
N PRO A 75 -4.03 -3.56 6.13
CA PRO A 75 -4.63 -3.01 4.92
C PRO A 75 -5.13 -1.59 5.13
N LYS A 76 -4.96 -0.69 4.16
CA LYS A 76 -5.41 0.71 4.27
C LYS A 76 -6.47 1.02 3.23
N PRO A 77 -7.63 1.58 3.62
CA PRO A 77 -8.58 2.11 2.66
C PRO A 77 -8.03 3.39 2.03
N MET A 78 -8.13 3.51 0.71
CA MET A 78 -7.66 4.65 -0.08
C MET A 78 -8.64 5.00 -1.20
N ARG A 79 -8.58 6.24 -1.69
CA ARG A 79 -9.33 6.74 -2.86
C ARG A 79 -8.38 7.27 -3.92
N VAL A 80 -8.79 7.21 -5.18
CA VAL A 80 -8.06 7.86 -6.28
C VAL A 80 -8.14 9.36 -6.10
N VAL A 81 -6.98 10.03 -6.04
CA VAL A 81 -6.87 11.49 -6.01
C VAL A 81 -6.40 12.06 -7.34
N SER A 82 -5.72 11.26 -8.16
CA SER A 82 -5.33 11.62 -9.52
C SER A 82 -5.08 10.38 -10.38
N GLN A 83 -5.39 10.46 -11.66
CA GLN A 83 -5.18 9.38 -12.63
C GLN A 83 -4.83 9.95 -14.00
N SER A 84 -3.77 9.40 -14.60
CA SER A 84 -3.32 9.60 -15.98
C SER A 84 -3.03 8.24 -16.62
N ALA A 85 -2.59 8.24 -17.88
CA ALA A 85 -2.25 7.00 -18.59
C ALA A 85 -1.03 6.27 -18.01
N ASP A 86 -0.12 7.01 -17.39
CA ASP A 86 1.17 6.55 -16.88
C ASP A 86 1.23 6.46 -15.35
N LYS A 87 0.20 6.95 -14.65
CA LYS A 87 0.24 7.07 -13.19
C LYS A 87 -1.14 7.10 -12.55
N ILE A 88 -1.26 6.44 -11.42
CA ILE A 88 -2.43 6.54 -10.53
C ILE A 88 -1.93 6.91 -9.13
N VAL A 89 -2.59 7.87 -8.50
CA VAL A 89 -2.29 8.29 -7.12
C VAL A 89 -3.49 7.97 -6.24
N LEU A 90 -3.27 7.15 -5.23
CA LEU A 90 -4.20 6.82 -4.17
C LEU A 90 -3.79 7.55 -2.89
N ARG A 91 -4.79 8.00 -2.12
CA ARG A 91 -4.60 8.58 -0.80
C ARG A 91 -5.60 7.99 0.18
N GLY A 92 -5.14 7.66 1.39
CA GLY A 92 -6.05 7.36 2.48
C GLY A 92 -6.85 8.59 2.90
N TYR A 93 -7.84 8.37 3.75
CA TYR A 93 -8.73 9.42 4.23
C TYR A 93 -9.02 9.19 5.73
N PRO A 94 -9.47 10.22 6.47
CA PRO A 94 -9.81 10.06 7.87
C PRO A 94 -10.90 9.00 8.04
N VAL A 95 -10.66 8.03 8.92
CA VAL A 95 -11.57 6.94 9.25
C VAL A 95 -11.46 6.65 10.73
N GLN A 96 -12.31 5.77 11.27
CA GLN A 96 -12.07 5.20 12.59
C GLN A 96 -11.39 3.85 12.45
N ALA A 97 -10.42 3.55 13.30
CA ALA A 97 -9.78 2.26 13.41
C ALA A 97 -10.22 1.55 14.70
N MET A 98 -10.32 0.21 14.64
CA MET A 98 -10.67 -0.60 15.80
C MET A 98 -9.45 -0.72 16.72
N SER A 99 -9.63 -0.40 18.00
CA SER A 99 -8.66 -0.61 19.07
C SER A 99 -9.25 -1.54 20.15
N PRO A 100 -8.44 -2.05 21.11
CA PRO A 100 -8.96 -2.79 22.27
C PRO A 100 -9.97 -2.00 23.11
N PHE A 101 -10.01 -0.67 22.99
CA PHE A 101 -10.90 0.22 23.72
C PHE A 101 -12.09 0.73 22.87
N GLY A 102 -12.26 0.20 21.64
CA GLY A 102 -13.29 0.61 20.70
C GLY A 102 -12.75 1.41 19.50
N TRP A 103 -13.65 2.06 18.78
CA TRP A 103 -13.34 2.87 17.61
C TRP A 103 -12.63 4.16 17.99
N VAL A 104 -11.48 4.43 17.36
CA VAL A 104 -10.70 5.66 17.55
C VAL A 104 -10.43 6.32 16.21
N ASP A 105 -10.36 7.64 16.19
CA ASP A 105 -10.05 8.38 14.97
C ASP A 105 -8.63 8.05 14.49
N PHE A 106 -8.51 7.84 13.18
CA PHE A 106 -7.27 7.49 12.50
C PHE A 106 -7.12 8.36 11.26
N ASP A 107 -6.05 9.14 11.19
CA ASP A 107 -5.76 9.95 10.01
C ASP A 107 -5.17 9.08 8.90
N GLY A 108 -6.03 8.40 8.15
CA GLY A 108 -5.62 7.60 7.01
C GLY A 108 -4.92 8.42 5.92
N GLN A 109 -5.06 9.76 5.94
CA GLN A 109 -4.35 10.62 5.00
C GLN A 109 -2.84 10.54 5.21
N ASP A 110 -2.31 10.04 6.31
CA ASP A 110 -0.86 9.86 6.42
C ASP A 110 -0.33 8.81 5.44
N TYR A 111 -1.20 8.03 4.81
CA TYR A 111 -0.85 6.97 3.87
C TYR A 111 -1.29 7.31 2.45
N GLY A 112 -0.43 7.00 1.48
CA GLY A 112 -0.74 7.10 0.06
C GLY A 112 0.00 6.05 -0.76
N LEU A 113 -0.47 5.79 -1.99
CA LEU A 113 0.19 4.90 -2.93
C LEU A 113 0.23 5.55 -4.31
N THR A 114 1.41 5.66 -4.90
CA THR A 114 1.54 6.00 -6.32
C THR A 114 1.88 4.74 -7.12
N ILE A 115 1.09 4.48 -8.15
CA ILE A 115 1.25 3.35 -9.07
C ILE A 115 1.73 3.92 -10.40
N TYR A 116 2.90 3.50 -10.86
CA TYR A 116 3.46 3.88 -12.15
C TYR A 116 3.15 2.79 -13.18
N ILE A 117 2.64 3.21 -14.34
CA ILE A 117 2.16 2.33 -15.40
C ILE A 117 2.99 2.58 -16.65
N LYS A 118 3.45 1.50 -17.28
CA LYS A 118 4.19 1.53 -18.53
C LYS A 118 3.79 0.35 -19.39
N ASN A 119 3.47 0.63 -20.66
CA ASN A 119 2.96 -0.38 -21.58
C ASN A 119 1.75 -1.15 -21.00
N GLU A 120 0.85 -0.44 -20.32
CA GLU A 120 -0.35 -0.99 -19.68
C GLU A 120 -0.09 -1.96 -18.51
N GLU A 121 1.17 -2.11 -18.07
CA GLU A 121 1.56 -2.90 -16.91
C GLU A 121 2.05 -2.00 -15.76
N VAL A 122 1.90 -2.48 -14.52
CA VAL A 122 2.49 -1.82 -13.34
C VAL A 122 4.02 -1.97 -13.41
N GLU A 123 4.73 -0.85 -13.49
CA GLU A 123 6.20 -0.80 -13.53
C GLU A 123 6.78 -0.73 -12.12
N LYS A 124 6.20 0.14 -11.27
CA LYS A 124 6.59 0.27 -9.87
C LYS A 124 5.45 0.82 -9.02
N CYS A 125 5.53 0.56 -7.72
CA CYS A 125 4.65 1.16 -6.72
C CYS A 125 5.47 1.94 -5.70
N VAL A 126 4.96 3.09 -5.24
CA VAL A 126 5.59 3.86 -4.17
C VAL A 126 4.57 4.06 -3.05
N LEU A 127 4.86 3.47 -1.88
CA LEU A 127 4.10 3.72 -0.67
C LEU A 127 4.62 4.99 0.00
N HIS A 128 3.71 5.88 0.34
CA HIS A 128 4.00 7.15 0.98
C HIS A 128 3.48 7.15 2.42
N LEU A 129 4.36 7.51 3.35
CA LEU A 129 4.05 7.80 4.75
C LEU A 129 4.31 9.29 4.98
N HIS A 130 3.27 10.09 4.71
CA HIS A 130 3.37 11.53 4.57
C HIS A 130 3.69 12.25 5.88
N ASP A 131 3.20 11.74 7.01
CA ASP A 131 3.50 12.23 8.37
C ASP A 131 5.01 12.20 8.68
N ARG A 132 5.69 11.19 8.16
CA ARG A 132 7.11 10.92 8.42
C ARG A 132 8.03 11.28 7.27
N LYS A 133 7.50 11.75 6.15
CA LYS A 133 8.27 12.02 4.90
C LYS A 133 9.08 10.78 4.48
N VAL A 134 8.46 9.62 4.56
CA VAL A 134 9.05 8.34 4.15
C VAL A 134 8.36 7.88 2.87
N ASP A 135 9.18 7.50 1.89
CA ASP A 135 8.71 6.81 0.68
C ASP A 135 9.37 5.43 0.61
N ILE A 136 8.59 4.43 0.21
CA ILE A 136 9.09 3.06 -0.03
C ILE A 136 8.76 2.70 -1.47
N GLU A 137 9.80 2.59 -2.29
CA GLU A 137 9.67 2.20 -3.69
C GLU A 137 9.80 0.68 -3.82
N TYR A 138 8.77 0.06 -4.41
CA TYR A 138 8.72 -1.34 -4.81
C TYR A 138 8.97 -1.43 -6.32
N LEU A 139 10.02 -2.15 -6.69
CA LEU A 139 10.54 -2.26 -8.04
C LEU A 139 10.36 -3.69 -8.55
N ARG A 140 10.07 -3.82 -9.85
CA ARG A 140 9.98 -5.11 -10.52
C ARG A 140 11.35 -5.75 -10.67
#